data_AF-A0A917VH42-F1
#
_entry.id   AF-A0A917VH42-F1
#
_cell.length_a   1.000
_cell.length_b   1.000
_cell.length_c   1.000
_cell.angle_alpha   90.00
_cell.angle_beta   90.00
_cell.angle_gamma   90.00
#
_symmetry.space_group_name_H-M   'P 1'
#
loop_
_entity.id
_entity.type
_entity.pdbx_description
1 polymer ?
#
loop_
_entity_poly.entity_id
_entity_poly.type
_entity_poly.pdbx_seq_one_letter_code
_entity_poly.pdbx_strand_id
1 'polypeptide(L)' 'MASCLNCGDRFSVPAARTAYNDVLDGEGDYDTDHGGDLCFDCAIPPEIGSAMDHGRAIMMMNGDEDYDEDHVEKYL' A
#
# COMPACT_ATOMS: atom_id res chain seq x y z
N MET A 1 15.25 7.99 2.80
CA MET A 1 14.47 6.74 2.67
C MET A 1 14.49 6.06 4.03
N ALA A 2 13.34 5.62 4.51
CA ALA A 2 13.17 4.87 5.75
C ALA A 2 13.01 3.37 5.46
N SER A 3 13.06 2.54 6.49
CA SER A 3 12.81 1.10 6.40
C SER A 3 11.50 0.79 7.10
N CYS A 4 10.60 0.07 6.44
CA CYS A 4 9.33 -0.32 7.03
C CYS A 4 9.57 -1.30 8.18
N LEU A 5 9.03 -1.02 9.37
CA LEU A 5 9.20 -1.90 10.53
C LEU A 5 8.45 -3.24 10.39
N ASN A 6 7.47 -3.32 9.48
CA ASN A 6 6.68 -4.53 9.24
C ASN A 6 7.27 -5.43 8.14
N CYS A 7 7.41 -4.91 6.91
CA CYS A 7 7.91 -5.70 5.78
C CYS A 7 9.44 -5.58 5.54
N GLY A 8 10.11 -4.59 6.15
CA GLY A 8 11.54 -4.35 5.93
C GLY A 8 11.89 -3.55 4.67
N ASP A 9 10.90 -3.21 3.83
CA ASP A 9 11.16 -2.51 2.57
C ASP A 9 11.64 -1.07 2.77
N ARG A 10 12.44 -0.59 1.82
CA ARG A 10 12.88 0.80 1.79
C ARG A 10 11.84 1.67 1.11
N PHE A 11 11.37 2.70 1.81
CA PHE A 11 10.36 3.59 1.28
C PHE A 11 10.66 5.06 1.59
N SER A 12 9.90 5.96 0.97
CA SER A 12 9.96 7.40 1.23
C SER A 12 8.83 7.79 2.17
N VAL A 13 9.15 8.25 3.38
CA VAL A 13 8.15 8.72 4.37
C VAL A 13 7.23 9.80 3.78
N PRO A 14 7.73 10.85 3.09
CA PRO A 14 6.86 11.82 2.43
C PRO A 14 5.92 11.19 1.41
N ALA A 15 6.38 10.21 0.62
CA ALA A 15 5.54 9.56 -0.38
C ALA A 15 4.48 8.67 0.26
N ALA A 16 4.84 7.90 1.29
CA ALA A 16 3.90 7.06 2.03
C ALA A 16 2.83 7.90 2.73
N ARG A 17 3.23 9.03 3.34
CA ARG A 17 2.31 10.00 3.94
C ARG A 17 1.33 10.57 2.91
N THR A 18 1.83 11.01 1.75
CA THR A 18 0.96 11.53 0.69
C THR A 18 -0.01 10.47 0.19
N ALA A 19 0.43 9.25 -0.08
CA ALA A 19 -0.43 8.16 -0.54
C ALA A 19 -1.48 7.76 0.52
N TYR A 20 -1.08 7.68 1.80
CA TYR A 20 -1.99 7.35 2.90
C TYR A 20 -3.10 8.40 3.03
N ASN A 21 -2.73 9.68 3.02
CA ASN A 21 -3.69 10.77 3.12
C ASN A 21 -4.60 10.87 1.88
N ASP A 22 -4.08 10.55 0.69
CA ASP A 22 -4.87 10.53 -0.55
C ASP A 22 -5.90 9.41 -0.55
N VAL A 23 -5.51 8.20 -0.12
CA VAL A 23 -6.40 7.02 -0.08
C VAL A 23 -7.47 7.12 0.99
N LEU A 24 -7.17 7.74 2.12
CA LEU A 24 -8.14 7.96 3.19
C LEU A 24 -8.91 9.28 3.04
N ASP A 25 -8.71 10.05 1.97
CA ASP A 25 -9.32 11.37 1.77
C ASP A 25 -9.12 12.32 2.99
N GLY A 26 -7.97 12.18 3.65
CA GLY A 26 -7.64 12.90 4.88
C GLY A 26 -8.29 12.36 6.17
N GLU A 27 -9.05 11.26 6.12
CA GLU A 27 -9.54 10.53 7.30
C GLU A 27 -8.42 9.68 7.93
N GLY A 28 -7.45 10.36 8.52
CA GLY A 28 -6.31 9.73 9.19
C GLY A 28 -5.09 10.65 9.15
N ASP A 29 -4.21 10.52 10.15
CA ASP A 29 -2.97 11.28 10.18
C ASP A 29 -1.81 10.29 10.26
N TYR A 30 -1.21 10.02 9.11
CA TYR A 30 -0.08 9.10 8.99
C TYR A 30 1.07 9.42 9.97
N ASP A 31 1.34 10.70 10.25
CA ASP A 31 2.41 11.06 11.19
C ASP A 31 2.02 10.77 12.63
N THR A 32 0.75 10.97 12.98
CA THR A 32 0.21 10.68 14.31
C THR A 32 0.05 9.17 14.53
N ASP A 33 -0.43 8.43 13.54
CA ASP A 33 -0.78 7.01 13.63
C ASP A 33 0.42 6.09 13.45
N HIS A 34 1.38 6.47 12.59
CA HIS A 34 2.50 5.62 12.19
C HIS A 34 3.88 6.27 12.33
N GLY A 35 3.98 7.59 12.50
CA GLY A 35 5.25 8.27 12.75
C GLY A 35 6.32 8.11 11.66
N GLY A 36 5.95 7.65 10.46
CA GLY A 36 6.92 7.33 9.40
C GLY A 36 7.61 5.97 9.54
N ASP A 37 7.10 5.08 10.39
CA ASP A 37 7.68 3.75 10.64
C ASP A 37 7.21 2.67 9.66
N LEU A 38 6.04 2.86 9.04
CA LEU A 38 5.41 1.89 8.13
C LEU A 38 5.35 2.41 6.71
N CYS A 39 5.64 1.57 5.71
CA CYS A 39 5.34 1.94 4.32
C CYS A 39 3.82 2.07 4.11
N PHE A 40 3.41 2.71 3.01
CA PHE A 40 2.00 2.93 2.68
C PHE A 40 1.16 1.65 2.79
N ASP A 41 1.60 0.56 2.16
CA ASP A 41 0.85 -0.71 2.13
C ASP A 41 0.68 -1.35 3.51
N CYS A 42 1.62 -1.12 4.43
CA CYS A 42 1.55 -1.60 5.81
C CYS A 42 0.79 -0.65 6.75
N ALA A 43 0.62 0.61 6.35
CA ALA A 43 -0.03 1.64 7.16
C ALA A 43 -1.55 1.63 6.95
N ILE A 44 -2.01 1.40 5.72
CA ILE A 44 -3.45 1.44 5.41
C ILE A 44 -4.25 0.33 6.11
N PRO A 45 -5.53 0.58 6.45
CA PRO A 45 -6.41 -0.45 6.97
C PRO A 45 -6.46 -1.68 6.05
N PRO A 46 -6.49 -2.91 6.61
CA PRO A 46 -6.41 -4.14 5.83
C PRO A 46 -7.56 -4.32 4.85
N GLU A 47 -8.74 -3.77 5.15
CA GLU A 47 -9.90 -3.76 4.26
C GLU A 47 -9.67 -2.91 3.00
N ILE A 48 -8.96 -1.79 3.13
CA ILE A 48 -8.60 -0.92 2.01
C ILE A 48 -7.45 -1.56 1.22
N GLY A 49 -6.41 -2.03 1.91
CA GLY A 49 -5.28 -2.71 1.27
C GLY A 49 -5.72 -3.92 0.45
N SER A 50 -6.62 -4.76 1.01
CA SER A 50 -7.16 -5.91 0.28
C SER A 50 -7.97 -5.52 -0.95
N ALA A 51 -8.73 -4.42 -0.91
CA ALA A 51 -9.49 -3.95 -2.07
C ALA A 51 -8.57 -3.39 -3.17
N MET A 52 -7.52 -2.68 -2.77
CA MET A 52 -6.49 -2.17 -3.69
C MET A 52 -5.73 -3.32 -4.35
N ASP A 53 -5.28 -4.31 -3.57
CA ASP A 53 -4.60 -5.51 -4.07
C ASP A 53 -5.50 -6.30 -5.05
N HIS A 54 -6.80 -6.44 -4.75
CA HIS A 54 -7.76 -7.07 -5.66
C HIS A 54 -7.88 -6.33 -7.00
N GLY A 55 -8.02 -4.99 -6.95
CA GLY A 55 -8.05 -4.17 -8.16
C GLY A 55 -6.77 -4.29 -8.98
N ARG A 56 -5.62 -4.34 -8.30
CA ARG A 56 -4.30 -4.52 -8.90
C ARG A 56 -4.15 -5.88 -9.59
N ALA A 57 -4.60 -6.94 -8.94
CA ALA A 57 -4.63 -8.28 -9.51
C ALA A 57 -5.47 -8.35 -10.81
N ILE A 58 -6.62 -7.65 -10.85
CA ILE A 58 -7.43 -7.53 -12.08
C ILE A 58 -6.66 -6.80 -13.19
N MET A 59 -5.97 -5.70 -12.89
CA MET A 59 -5.17 -4.96 -13.86
C MET A 59 -4.04 -5.82 -14.45
N MET A 60 -3.37 -6.62 -13.61
CA MET A 60 -2.35 -7.59 -14.08
C MET A 60 -2.94 -8.62 -15.05
N MET A 61 -4.13 -9.17 -14.76
CA MET A 61 -4.81 -10.12 -15.66
C MET A 61 -5.25 -9.48 -16.98
N ASN A 62 -5.59 -8.19 -16.97
CA ASN A 62 -5.96 -7.44 -18.16
C ASN A 62 -4.74 -6.98 -18.99
N GLY A 63 -3.53 -7.10 -18.44
CA GLY A 63 -2.28 -6.63 -19.08
C GLY A 63 -2.04 -5.13 -18.93
N ASP A 64 -2.74 -4.47 -17.99
CA ASP A 64 -2.54 -3.05 -17.66
C ASP A 64 -1.36 -2.85 -16.69
N GLU A 65 -0.98 -3.88 -15.95
CA GLU A 65 0.23 -3.96 -15.11
C GLU A 65 1.06 -5.21 -15.44
N ASP A 66 2.34 -5.18 -15.04
CA ASP A 66 3.23 -6.34 -15.16
C ASP A 66 2.66 -7.53 -14.38
N TYR A 67 2.54 -8.67 -15.06
CA TYR A 67 1.94 -9.88 -14.49
C TYR A 67 2.82 -10.49 -13.39
N ASP A 68 2.25 -10.63 -12.20
CA ASP A 68 2.83 -11.33 -11.05
C ASP A 68 1.86 -12.47 -10.64
N GLU A 69 2.23 -13.72 -10.92
CA GLU A 69 1.41 -14.91 -10.67
C GLU A 69 1.06 -15.06 -9.19
N ASP A 70 2.04 -14.88 -8.29
CA ASP A 70 1.86 -15.03 -6.84
C ASP A 70 0.89 -13.96 -6.30
N HIS A 71 0.99 -12.73 -6.81
CA HIS A 71 0.07 -11.65 -6.45
C HIS A 71 -1.34 -11.91 -6.97
N VAL A 72 -1.46 -12.32 -8.24
CA VAL A 72 -2.75 -12.63 -8.86
C VAL A 72 -3.45 -13.78 -8.11
N GLU A 73 -2.78 -14.91 -7.89
CA GLU A 73 -3.39 -16.07 -7.21
C GLU A 73 -3.79 -15.77 -5.75
N LYS A 74 -3.12 -14.83 -5.10
CA LYS A 74 -3.41 -14.47 -3.71
C LYS A 74 -4.64 -13.57 -3.58
N TYR A 75 -4.92 -12.73 -4.57
CA TYR A 75 -5.91 -11.66 -4.47
C TYR A 75 -7.06 -11.74 -5.50
N LEU A 76 -7.06 -12.72 -6.41
CA LEU A 76 -8.16 -13.05 -7.34
C LEU A 76 -8.72 -14.45 -7.08
#